data_AF-A0A2R6KEM0-F1
#
_entry.id   AF-A0A2R6KEM0-F1
#
_cell.length_a   1.000
_cell.length_b   1.000
_cell.length_c   1.000
_cell.angle_alpha   90.00
_cell.angle_beta   90.00
_cell.angle_gamma   90.00
#
_symmetry.space_group_name_H-M   'P 1'
#
loop_
_entity.id
_entity.type
_entity.pdbx_description
1 polymer ?
#
loop_
_entity_poly.entity_id
_entity_poly.type
_entity_poly.pdbx_seq_one_letter_code
_entity_poly.pdbx_strand_id
1 'polypeptide(L)'
;MTSRPRLATDVNYVNGLAALALFVVMAYVFMTSDVSAPAGFADGSIVASIGYAMFDMLDQGAIEAEGFLVAFIVIALVLDAALDGAVMLARREDDEQSVTALADGGFLSRTKETSSERRSDGDSLLGRNDGEDAGSSDDGGDD
;
A
#
# COMPACT_ATOMS: atom_id res chain seq x y z
N MET A 1 47.41 22.72 -14.26
CA MET A 1 48.53 21.76 -14.35
C MET A 1 47.95 20.36 -14.26
N THR A 2 48.15 19.51 -15.27
CA THR A 2 47.66 18.12 -15.25
C THR A 2 48.82 17.19 -14.89
N SER A 3 48.68 16.45 -13.78
CA SER A 3 49.69 15.48 -13.36
C SER A 3 49.72 14.32 -14.34
N ARG A 4 50.92 13.93 -14.81
CA ARG A 4 51.06 12.75 -15.69
C ARG A 4 50.65 11.48 -14.93
N PRO A 5 49.88 10.57 -15.55
CA PRO A 5 49.58 9.28 -14.95
C PRO A 5 50.89 8.50 -14.75
N ARG A 6 51.09 8.01 -13.53
CA ARG A 6 52.25 7.21 -13.11
C ARG A 6 51.74 5.79 -12.90
N LEU A 7 52.39 4.82 -13.53
CA LEU A 7 52.04 3.41 -13.33
C LEU A 7 52.23 3.05 -11.85
N ALA A 8 51.31 2.26 -11.29
CA ALA A 8 51.45 1.73 -9.95
C ALA A 8 52.58 0.69 -9.95
N THR A 9 53.78 1.10 -9.55
CA THR A 9 54.97 0.24 -9.51
C THR A 9 54.98 -0.71 -8.30
N ASP A 10 54.13 -0.44 -7.31
CA ASP A 10 53.95 -1.25 -6.09
C ASP A 10 52.89 -2.34 -6.34
N VAL A 11 53.24 -3.32 -7.18
CA VAL A 11 52.34 -4.40 -7.59
C VAL A 11 52.36 -5.52 -6.56
N ASN A 12 51.22 -5.73 -5.88
CA ASN A 12 51.07 -6.83 -4.94
C ASN A 12 50.91 -8.17 -5.68
N TYR A 13 52.02 -8.90 -5.83
CA TYR A 13 52.07 -10.22 -6.47
C TYR A 13 51.21 -11.29 -5.78
N VAL A 14 50.97 -11.18 -4.47
CA VAL A 14 50.10 -12.12 -3.74
C VAL A 14 48.65 -11.99 -4.22
N ASN A 15 48.18 -10.77 -4.46
CA ASN A 15 46.85 -10.53 -5.02
C ASN A 15 46.73 -11.07 -6.46
N GLY A 16 47.79 -10.92 -7.28
CA GLY A 16 47.85 -11.50 -8.62
C GLY A 16 47.80 -13.04 -8.62
N LEU A 17 48.53 -13.68 -7.70
CA LEU A 17 48.51 -15.13 -7.53
C LEU A 17 47.15 -15.63 -7.01
N ALA A 18 46.53 -14.91 -6.07
CA ALA A 18 45.19 -15.22 -5.57
C ALA A 18 44.13 -15.13 -6.68
N ALA A 19 44.21 -14.12 -7.54
CA ALA A 19 43.33 -13.99 -8.71
C ALA A 19 43.51 -15.15 -9.71
N LEU A 20 44.75 -15.59 -9.95
CA LEU A 20 45.03 -16.73 -10.82
C LEU A 20 44.53 -18.06 -10.22
N ALA A 21 44.70 -18.25 -8.90
CA ALA A 21 44.14 -19.41 -8.20
C ALA A 21 42.60 -19.44 -8.28
N LEU A 22 41.93 -18.30 -8.05
CA LEU A 22 40.48 -18.17 -8.21
C LEU A 22 40.04 -18.45 -9.66
N PHE A 23 40.77 -17.95 -10.66
CA PHE A 23 40.50 -18.22 -12.07
C PHE A 23 40.56 -19.72 -12.38
N VAL A 24 41.58 -20.44 -11.88
CA VAL A 24 41.69 -21.90 -12.06
C VAL A 24 40.53 -22.64 -11.39
N VAL A 25 40.11 -22.23 -10.19
CA VAL A 25 38.93 -22.81 -9.51
C VAL A 25 37.66 -22.58 -10.32
N MET A 26 37.41 -21.36 -10.80
CA MET A 26 36.23 -21.05 -11.63
C MET A 26 36.26 -21.81 -12.96
N ALA A 27 37.42 -21.88 -13.63
CA ALA A 27 37.58 -22.64 -14.87
C ALA A 27 37.34 -24.14 -14.67
N TYR A 28 37.84 -24.72 -13.56
CA TYR A 28 37.55 -26.10 -13.18
C TYR A 28 36.06 -26.32 -12.95
N VAL A 29 35.42 -25.48 -12.13
CA VAL A 29 33.97 -25.55 -11.86
C VAL A 29 33.17 -25.50 -13.16
N PHE A 30 33.45 -24.55 -14.06
CA PHE A 30 32.75 -24.46 -15.35
C PHE A 30 33.02 -25.65 -16.27
N MET A 31 34.21 -26.26 -16.24
CA MET A 31 34.52 -27.44 -17.03
C MET A 31 33.88 -28.72 -16.48
N THR A 32 33.65 -28.80 -15.16
CA THR A 32 32.98 -29.93 -14.50
C THR A 32 31.48 -29.74 -14.30
N SER A 33 30.94 -28.56 -14.57
CA SER A 33 29.53 -28.24 -14.37
C SER A 33 28.71 -28.69 -15.56
N ASP A 34 27.95 -29.77 -15.39
CA ASP A 34 26.89 -30.14 -16.32
C ASP A 34 25.78 -29.07 -16.27
N VAL A 35 25.65 -28.30 -17.35
CA VAL A 35 24.48 -27.45 -17.58
C VAL A 35 23.43 -28.30 -18.26
N SER A 36 22.53 -28.90 -17.47
CA SER A 36 21.38 -29.64 -18.01
C SER A 36 20.62 -28.81 -19.05
N ALA A 37 20.02 -29.50 -20.03
CA ALA A 37 19.13 -28.86 -21.00
C ALA A 37 18.09 -27.99 -20.26
N PRO A 38 17.77 -26.78 -20.77
CA PRO A 38 16.89 -25.85 -20.07
C PRO A 38 15.51 -26.49 -19.85
N ALA A 39 15.30 -26.98 -18.64
CA ALA A 39 13.99 -27.42 -18.18
C ALA A 39 13.10 -26.18 -18.06
N GLY A 40 12.03 -26.15 -18.85
CA GLY A 40 10.94 -25.23 -18.59
C GLY A 40 10.28 -25.54 -17.24
N PHE A 41 9.39 -24.66 -16.80
CA PHE A 41 8.50 -24.99 -15.69
C PHE A 41 7.64 -26.21 -16.05
N ALA A 42 7.25 -26.99 -15.04
CA ALA A 42 6.34 -28.13 -15.21
C ALA A 42 4.99 -27.68 -15.81
N ASP A 43 4.24 -28.63 -16.38
CA ASP A 43 2.91 -28.37 -16.93
C ASP A 43 1.98 -27.75 -15.88
N GLY A 44 1.75 -26.45 -15.96
CA GLY A 44 0.93 -25.73 -14.99
C GLY A 44 1.02 -24.21 -15.10
N SER A 45 0.11 -23.53 -14.41
CA SER A 45 0.14 -22.07 -14.30
C SER A 45 1.10 -21.65 -13.19
N ILE A 46 2.18 -20.97 -13.56
CA ILE A 46 3.14 -20.35 -12.64
C ILE A 46 2.40 -19.34 -11.74
N VAL A 47 1.51 -18.52 -12.32
CA VAL A 47 0.73 -17.51 -11.60
C VAL A 47 -0.19 -18.15 -10.56
N ALA A 48 -0.84 -19.28 -10.89
CA ALA A 48 -1.67 -20.00 -9.94
C ALA A 48 -0.82 -20.61 -8.81
N SER A 49 0.32 -21.23 -9.14
CA SER A 49 1.22 -21.84 -8.16
C SER A 49 1.81 -20.80 -7.19
N ILE A 50 2.15 -19.60 -7.67
CA ILE A 50 2.53 -18.46 -6.81
C ILE A 50 1.36 -18.06 -5.91
N GLY A 51 0.14 -17.93 -6.45
CA GLY A 51 -1.05 -17.60 -5.66
C GLY A 51 -1.32 -18.63 -4.54
N TYR A 52 -1.19 -19.91 -4.85
CA TYR A 52 -1.33 -20.98 -3.86
C TYR A 52 -0.24 -20.92 -2.78
N ALA A 53 1.02 -20.70 -3.16
CA ALA A 53 2.14 -20.53 -2.22
C ALA A 53 1.96 -19.32 -1.29
N MET A 54 1.36 -18.22 -1.77
CA MET A 54 1.05 -17.04 -0.94
C MET A 54 -0.01 -17.29 0.14
N PHE A 55 -0.86 -18.30 -0.02
CA PHE A 55 -1.93 -18.67 0.92
C PHE A 55 -1.70 -20.02 1.63
N ASP A 56 -0.48 -20.57 1.58
CA ASP A 56 -0.10 -21.86 2.18
C ASP A 56 -0.88 -23.07 1.62
N MET A 57 -1.34 -22.96 0.38
CA MET A 57 -2.12 -23.97 -0.36
C MET A 57 -1.23 -24.86 -1.22
N LEU A 58 -0.16 -25.42 -0.63
CA LEU A 58 0.93 -26.05 -1.38
C LEU A 58 0.49 -27.28 -2.20
N ASP A 59 -0.49 -28.05 -1.71
CA ASP A 59 -1.04 -29.23 -2.40
C ASP A 59 -1.82 -28.91 -3.69
N GLN A 60 -2.09 -27.62 -3.97
CA GLN A 60 -2.83 -27.17 -5.15
C GLN A 60 -1.90 -26.59 -6.24
N GLY A 61 -0.61 -26.40 -5.95
CA GLY A 61 0.39 -25.95 -6.90
C GLY A 61 0.79 -27.04 -7.91
N ALA A 62 1.02 -26.65 -9.16
CA ALA A 62 1.63 -27.54 -10.17
C ALA A 62 3.17 -27.55 -10.12
N ILE A 63 3.74 -26.66 -9.30
CA ILE A 63 5.17 -26.44 -9.13
C ILE A 63 5.44 -26.44 -7.63
N GLU A 64 6.41 -27.22 -7.16
CA GLU A 64 6.82 -27.24 -5.76
C GLU A 64 7.30 -25.84 -5.32
N ALA A 65 6.81 -25.38 -4.18
CA ALA A 65 7.10 -24.07 -3.61
C ALA A 65 7.03 -24.12 -2.08
N GLU A 66 7.67 -23.16 -1.43
CA GLU A 66 7.54 -22.93 0.02
C GLU A 66 6.33 -22.00 0.31
N GLY A 67 5.78 -22.09 1.53
CA GLY A 67 4.68 -21.23 1.96
C GLY A 67 5.13 -19.79 2.27
N PHE A 68 4.51 -18.82 1.61
CA PHE A 68 4.82 -17.38 1.76
C PHE A 68 3.77 -16.59 2.56
N LEU A 69 2.84 -17.28 3.24
CA LEU A 69 1.73 -16.65 4.00
C LEU A 69 2.20 -15.57 4.99
N VAL A 70 3.28 -15.84 5.74
CA VAL A 70 3.84 -14.86 6.69
C VAL A 70 4.35 -13.62 5.97
N ALA A 71 5.05 -13.78 4.85
CA ALA A 71 5.54 -12.66 4.04
C ALA A 71 4.38 -11.84 3.45
N PHE A 72 3.32 -12.50 2.97
CA PHE A 72 2.11 -11.84 2.48
C PHE A 72 1.44 -10.99 3.58
N ILE A 73 1.27 -11.53 4.79
CA ILE A 73 0.70 -10.79 5.94
C ILE A 73 1.60 -9.61 6.34
N VAL A 74 2.93 -9.79 6.39
CA VAL A 74 3.87 -8.71 6.69
C VAL A 74 3.81 -7.60 5.64
N ILE A 75 3.72 -7.93 4.35
CA ILE A 75 3.55 -6.95 3.28
C ILE A 75 2.24 -6.18 3.46
N ALA A 76 1.13 -6.85 3.79
CA ALA A 76 -0.15 -6.19 4.04
C ALA A 76 -0.05 -5.17 5.20
N LEU A 77 0.55 -5.56 6.33
CA LEU A 77 0.76 -4.68 7.49
C LEU A 77 1.70 -3.50 7.16
N VAL A 78 2.75 -3.72 6.37
CA VAL A 78 3.67 -2.65 5.94
C VAL A 78 2.98 -1.68 4.98
N LEU A 79 2.13 -2.16 4.06
CA LEU A 79 1.38 -1.31 3.14
C LEU A 79 0.31 -0.47 3.87
N ASP A 80 -0.34 -1.03 4.88
CA ASP A 80 -1.30 -0.33 5.75
C ASP A 80 -0.61 0.81 6.51
N ALA A 81 0.47 0.51 7.24
CA ALA A 81 1.28 1.51 7.94
C ALA A 81 1.93 2.55 7.00
N ALA A 82 2.29 2.15 5.78
CA ALA A 82 2.81 3.07 4.77
C ALA A 82 1.72 4.00 4.20
N LEU A 83 0.48 3.53 4.08
CA LEU A 83 -0.66 4.35 3.70
C LEU A 83 -0.98 5.38 4.78
N ASP A 84 -1.09 4.96 6.04
CA ASP A 84 -1.27 5.86 7.19
C ASP A 84 -0.13 6.89 7.28
N GLY A 85 1.11 6.44 7.15
CA GLY A 85 2.28 7.33 7.12
C GLY A 85 2.23 8.33 5.96
N ALA A 86 1.84 7.89 4.76
CA ALA A 86 1.68 8.78 3.60
C ALA A 86 0.55 9.79 3.79
N VAL A 87 -0.58 9.40 4.39
CA VAL A 87 -1.70 10.29 4.71
C VAL A 87 -1.32 11.31 5.79
N MET A 88 -0.62 10.87 6.85
CA MET A 88 -0.06 11.76 7.88
C MET A 88 0.89 12.79 7.27
N LEU A 89 1.83 12.36 6.42
CA LEU A 89 2.80 13.24 5.74
C LEU A 89 2.16 14.17 4.71
N ALA A 90 1.05 13.76 4.09
CA ALA A 90 0.32 14.57 3.11
C ALA A 90 -0.53 15.66 3.76
N ARG A 91 -0.99 15.47 5.00
CA ARG A 91 -1.78 16.46 5.73
C ARG A 91 -0.89 17.59 6.23
N ARG A 92 -1.28 18.83 5.92
CA ARG A 92 -0.64 20.04 6.45
C ARG A 92 -1.35 20.50 7.71
N GLU A 93 -0.59 21.09 8.63
CA GLU A 93 -1.05 21.52 9.96
C GLU A 93 -1.78 22.88 9.93
N ASP A 94 -2.37 23.24 8.77
CA ASP A 94 -3.11 24.48 8.56
C ASP A 94 -4.44 24.53 9.36
N ASP A 95 -4.87 23.38 9.95
CA ASP A 95 -6.16 23.19 10.63
C ASP A 95 -6.18 23.62 12.11
N GLU A 96 -5.04 23.82 12.78
CA GLU A 96 -4.99 24.04 14.25
C GLU A 96 -4.63 25.48 14.68
N GLN A 97 -4.31 26.36 13.74
CA GLN A 97 -4.26 27.79 14.01
C GLN A 97 -5.26 28.54 13.14
N SER A 98 -6.47 28.70 13.69
CA SER A 98 -7.25 29.92 13.49
C SER A 98 -6.49 31.12 14.06
N VAL A 99 -5.40 31.50 13.37
CA VAL A 99 -4.66 32.73 13.65
C VAL A 99 -5.69 33.84 13.58
N THR A 100 -6.03 34.37 14.76
CA THR A 100 -6.85 35.57 14.92
C THR A 100 -5.97 36.75 14.51
N ALA A 101 -5.65 36.81 13.22
CA ALA A 101 -5.06 37.94 12.55
C ALA A 101 -6.17 39.00 12.46
N LEU A 102 -6.33 39.73 13.57
CA LEU A 102 -7.09 40.96 13.66
C LEU A 102 -6.39 42.03 12.80
N ALA A 103 -6.55 41.89 11.49
CA ALA A 103 -6.06 42.79 10.46
C ALA A 103 -7.24 43.19 9.56
N ASP A 104 -8.10 44.03 10.14
CA ASP A 104 -8.84 45.13 9.50
C ASP A 104 -8.99 45.04 7.97
N GLY A 105 -10.07 44.37 7.54
CA GLY A 105 -10.37 44.11 6.13
C GLY A 105 -11.79 43.57 5.99
N GLY A 106 -12.78 44.43 6.24
CA GLY A 106 -14.15 44.01 6.56
C GLY A 106 -14.83 43.09 5.53
N PHE A 107 -15.10 41.85 5.94
CA PHE A 107 -16.13 41.01 5.33
C PHE A 107 -16.95 40.30 6.42
N LEU A 108 -18.22 40.70 6.56
CA LEU A 108 -19.13 40.05 7.52
C LEU A 108 -19.64 38.73 6.94
N SER A 109 -19.12 37.61 7.44
CA SER A 109 -19.72 36.29 7.24
C SER A 109 -20.18 35.72 8.57
N ARG A 110 -21.46 35.98 8.82
CA ARG A 110 -22.36 35.41 9.85
C ARG A 110 -21.76 34.31 10.74
N THR A 111 -21.57 34.66 12.01
CA THR A 111 -21.44 33.73 13.13
C THR A 111 -22.44 32.58 13.01
N LYS A 112 -21.94 31.35 12.96
CA LYS A 112 -22.73 30.18 13.35
C LYS A 112 -22.29 29.85 14.77
N GLU A 113 -23.16 30.12 15.71
CA GLU A 113 -22.86 30.03 17.14
C GLU A 113 -22.52 28.60 17.56
N THR A 114 -21.64 28.50 18.55
CA THR A 114 -21.42 27.29 19.33
C THR A 114 -22.65 26.99 20.19
N SER A 115 -23.58 26.18 19.68
CA SER A 115 -24.60 25.55 20.52
C SER A 115 -24.08 24.21 21.07
N SER A 116 -23.19 24.28 22.07
CA SER A 116 -22.83 23.14 22.92
C SER A 116 -23.71 23.09 24.17
N GLU A 117 -25.04 23.07 23.99
CA GLU A 117 -25.97 22.96 25.12
C GLU A 117 -26.51 21.54 25.27
N ARG A 118 -26.02 20.90 26.34
CA ARG A 118 -26.64 19.71 26.92
C ARG A 118 -28.02 20.07 27.46
N ARG A 119 -29.05 19.37 26.98
CA ARG A 119 -30.13 18.77 27.79
C ARG A 119 -31.12 18.04 26.89
N SER A 120 -31.07 16.71 26.92
CA SER A 120 -32.20 15.87 26.52
C SER A 120 -33.05 15.62 27.77
N ASP A 121 -33.77 16.64 28.18
CA ASP A 121 -34.85 16.50 29.15
C ASP A 121 -36.13 16.31 28.35
N GLY A 122 -36.77 15.15 28.51
CA GLY A 122 -37.97 14.80 27.75
C GLY A 122 -39.17 15.61 28.22
N ASP A 123 -39.84 16.30 27.30
CA ASP A 123 -41.19 16.82 27.52
C ASP A 123 -42.20 16.02 26.70
N SER A 124 -43.06 15.31 27.41
CA SER A 124 -44.12 14.49 26.86
C SER A 124 -45.40 15.30 26.70
N LEU A 125 -45.86 15.60 25.48
CA LEU A 125 -47.28 15.93 25.22
C LEU A 125 -47.66 15.74 23.73
N LEU A 126 -47.56 14.51 23.22
CA LEU A 126 -48.30 14.13 22.00
C LEU A 126 -49.76 13.87 22.35
N GLY A 127 -50.54 14.95 22.42
CA GLY A 127 -51.99 14.92 22.42
C GLY A 127 -52.55 15.14 21.01
N ARG A 128 -53.70 14.53 20.74
CA ARG A 128 -54.57 14.75 19.56
C ARG A 128 -54.20 13.98 18.27
N ASN A 129 -54.73 12.75 18.17
CA ASN A 129 -55.15 12.19 16.89
C ASN A 129 -56.48 12.83 16.51
N ASP A 130 -56.50 13.57 15.40
CA ASP A 130 -57.66 13.91 14.58
C ASP A 130 -57.09 14.01 13.14
N GLY A 131 -57.52 13.28 12.11
CA GLY A 131 -58.63 12.34 12.07
C GLY A 131 -59.48 12.41 10.79
N GLU A 132 -59.02 12.99 9.68
CA GLU A 132 -59.79 13.09 8.43
C GLU A 132 -58.85 13.42 7.24
N ASP A 133 -58.87 12.57 6.20
CA ASP A 133 -59.40 12.88 4.85
C ASP A 133 -58.69 12.01 3.78
N ALA A 134 -59.45 11.14 3.10
CA ALA A 134 -58.91 10.24 2.09
C ALA A 134 -59.98 9.79 1.07
N GLY A 135 -59.78 10.19 -0.19
CA GLY A 135 -60.29 9.45 -1.35
C GLY A 135 -61.38 10.11 -2.18
N SER A 136 -60.99 10.98 -3.12
CA SER A 136 -61.74 11.18 -4.36
C SER A 136 -60.80 11.51 -5.52
N SER A 137 -60.51 10.51 -6.37
CA SER A 137 -59.85 10.66 -7.68
C SER A 137 -60.22 9.47 -8.56
N ASP A 138 -60.27 9.73 -9.87
CA ASP A 138 -60.29 8.81 -11.02
C ASP A 138 -61.53 7.89 -11.17
N ASP A 139 -62.10 7.65 -12.37
CA ASP A 139 -62.07 8.35 -13.68
C ASP A 139 -63.24 7.81 -14.57
N GLY A 140 -63.52 8.41 -15.72
CA GLY A 140 -64.24 7.75 -16.83
C GLY A 140 -65.26 8.60 -17.60
N GLY A 141 -64.83 9.22 -18.70
CA GLY A 141 -65.71 9.82 -19.71
C GLY A 141 -65.55 9.15 -21.09
N ASP A 142 -66.69 8.80 -21.68
CA ASP A 142 -67.01 8.62 -23.11
C ASP A 142 -65.96 8.02 -24.08
N ASP A 143 -66.17 6.76 -24.49
CA ASP A 143 -66.43 6.33 -25.89
C ASP A 143 -66.91 4.85 -25.96
#